data_AF-A0A3A9AG35-F1
#
_entry.id   AF-A0A3A9AG35-F1
#
_cell.length_a   1.000
_cell.length_b   1.000
_cell.length_c   1.000
_cell.angle_alpha   90.00
_cell.angle_beta   90.00
_cell.angle_gamma   90.00
#
_symmetry.space_group_name_H-M   'P 1'
#
loop_
_entity.id
_entity.type
_entity.pdbx_description
1 polymer ?
#
loop_
_entity_poly.entity_id
_entity_poly.type
_entity_poly.pdbx_seq_one_letter_code
_entity_poly.pdbx_strand_id
1 'polypeptide(L)'
;MCDSKINDGKAKMKKDSIPEIIILFMIKTFFSFSAAYFVSLWVMQIAYEERGYKAYGGEYILILIAFVATYYNISLFFKYFRR
;
A
#
# COMPACT_ATOMS: atom_id res chain seq x y z
N MET A 1 -12.26 -33.42 -12.72
CA MET A 1 -12.66 -32.28 -11.87
C MET A 1 -11.51 -31.25 -11.67
N CYS A 2 -10.63 -31.02 -12.65
CA CYS A 2 -9.48 -30.09 -12.52
C CYS A 2 -9.55 -28.86 -13.46
N ASP A 3 -10.66 -28.71 -14.18
CA ASP A 3 -10.80 -27.66 -15.20
C ASP A 3 -11.25 -26.30 -14.59
N SER A 4 -11.94 -26.34 -13.46
CA SER A 4 -12.48 -25.14 -12.79
C SER A 4 -11.42 -24.14 -12.34
N LYS A 5 -10.27 -24.60 -11.81
CA LYS A 5 -9.20 -23.70 -11.32
C LYS A 5 -8.44 -23.00 -12.46
N ILE A 6 -8.27 -23.68 -13.60
CA ILE A 6 -7.62 -23.11 -14.78
C ILE A 6 -8.55 -22.13 -15.48
N ASN A 7 -9.85 -22.44 -15.54
CA ASN A 7 -10.86 -21.52 -16.07
C ASN A 7 -11.09 -20.30 -15.18
N ASP A 8 -10.99 -20.40 -13.85
CA ASP A 8 -11.08 -19.24 -12.95
C ASP A 8 -9.88 -18.28 -13.15
N GLY A 9 -8.67 -18.83 -13.32
CA GLY A 9 -7.46 -18.06 -13.65
C GLY A 9 -7.47 -17.44 -15.04
N LYS A 10 -8.05 -18.12 -16.04
CA LYS A 10 -8.18 -17.62 -17.43
C LYS A 10 -9.34 -16.63 -17.59
N ALA A 11 -10.43 -16.78 -16.83
CA ALA A 11 -11.57 -15.86 -16.83
C ALA A 11 -11.25 -14.55 -16.10
N LYS A 12 -10.49 -14.59 -14.99
CA LYS A 12 -9.97 -13.37 -14.33
C LYS A 12 -8.95 -12.61 -15.20
N MET A 13 -8.23 -13.31 -16.10
CA MET A 13 -7.33 -12.67 -17.08
C MET A 13 -8.08 -12.08 -18.29
N LYS A 14 -9.35 -12.41 -18.46
CA LYS A 14 -10.19 -11.96 -19.56
C LYS A 14 -10.97 -10.73 -19.11
N LYS A 15 -10.34 -9.56 -19.29
CA LYS A 15 -10.96 -8.22 -19.32
C LYS A 15 -10.93 -7.40 -18.01
N ASP A 16 -9.88 -7.49 -17.20
CA ASP A 16 -9.46 -6.29 -16.47
C ASP A 16 -9.03 -5.28 -17.55
N SER A 17 -9.91 -4.34 -17.87
CA SER A 17 -9.57 -3.29 -18.83
C SER A 17 -8.36 -2.56 -18.26
N ILE A 18 -7.31 -2.35 -19.05
CA ILE A 18 -6.13 -1.54 -18.67
C ILE A 18 -6.47 -0.34 -17.76
N PRO A 19 -7.56 0.44 -18.00
CA PRO A 19 -7.99 1.49 -17.08
C PRO A 19 -8.32 1.04 -15.64
N GLU A 20 -8.94 -0.12 -15.43
CA GLU A 20 -9.28 -0.62 -14.09
C GLU A 20 -8.02 -0.96 -13.29
N ILE A 21 -7.02 -1.59 -13.92
CA ILE A 21 -5.72 -1.86 -13.29
C ILE A 21 -5.04 -0.55 -12.89
N ILE A 22 -5.08 0.46 -13.78
CA ILE A 22 -4.49 1.79 -13.51
C ILE A 22 -5.21 2.47 -12.35
N ILE A 23 -6.55 2.49 -12.35
CA ILE A 23 -7.35 3.11 -11.29
C ILE A 23 -7.05 2.46 -9.95
N LEU A 24 -6.98 1.13 -9.90
CA LEU A 24 -6.65 0.42 -8.67
C LEU A 24 -5.23 0.70 -8.20
N PHE A 25 -4.27 0.75 -9.13
CA PHE A 25 -2.91 1.12 -8.80
C PHE A 25 -2.84 2.55 -8.23
N MET A 26 -3.56 3.51 -8.83
CA MET A 26 -3.63 4.89 -8.33
C MET A 26 -4.22 4.94 -6.92
N ILE A 27 -5.35 4.27 -6.66
CA ILE A 27 -5.99 4.27 -5.34
C ILE A 27 -5.05 3.65 -4.29
N LYS A 28 -4.44 2.49 -4.59
CA LYS A 28 -3.50 1.83 -3.68
C LYS A 28 -2.31 2.73 -3.34
N THR A 29 -1.74 3.36 -4.36
CA THR A 29 -0.58 4.23 -4.20
C THR A 29 -0.94 5.50 -3.43
N PHE A 30 -2.10 6.11 -3.73
CA PHE A 30 -2.59 7.31 -3.05
C PHE A 30 -2.80 7.08 -1.55
N PHE A 31 -3.48 6.00 -1.17
CA PHE A 31 -3.68 5.67 0.24
C PHE A 31 -2.36 5.35 0.95
N SER A 32 -1.47 4.60 0.30
CA SER A 32 -0.15 4.29 0.86
C SER A 32 0.70 5.55 1.07
N PHE A 33 0.65 6.49 0.12
CA PHE A 33 1.36 7.76 0.20
C PHE A 33 0.78 8.67 1.29
N SER A 34 -0.55 8.72 1.40
CA SER A 34 -1.23 9.48 2.46
C SER A 34 -0.86 8.95 3.85
N ALA A 35 -0.88 7.64 4.05
CA ALA A 35 -0.47 7.03 5.32
C ALA A 35 0.99 7.34 5.65
N ALA A 36 1.91 7.21 4.68
CA ALA A 36 3.31 7.54 4.87
C ALA A 36 3.52 9.03 5.21
N TYR A 37 2.70 9.94 4.66
CA TYR A 37 2.73 11.36 4.97
C TYR A 37 2.27 11.66 6.40
N PHE A 38 1.18 11.05 6.87
CA PHE A 38 0.77 11.21 8.27
C PHE A 38 1.80 10.63 9.24
N VAL A 39 2.38 9.48 8.90
CA VAL A 39 3.46 8.88 9.69
C VAL A 39 4.70 9.78 9.70
N SER A 40 5.06 10.42 8.58
CA SER A 40 6.22 11.31 8.55
C SER A 40 6.03 12.56 9.40
N LEU A 41 4.83 13.15 9.40
CA LEU A 41 4.49 14.27 10.29
C LEU A 41 4.56 13.86 11.76
N TRP A 42 3.98 12.71 12.10
CA TRP A 42 3.97 12.20 13.46
C TRP A 42 5.36 11.86 13.97
N VAL A 43 6.14 11.14 13.16
CA VAL A 43 7.52 10.74 13.47
C VAL A 43 8.41 11.96 13.67
N MET A 44 8.35 12.94 12.76
CA MET A 44 9.16 14.14 12.91
C MET A 44 8.81 14.88 14.20
N GLN A 45 7.52 15.03 14.52
CA GLN A 45 7.11 15.72 15.74
C GLN A 45 7.62 15.04 17.02
N ILE A 46 7.54 13.71 17.10
CA ILE A 46 8.07 12.94 18.24
C ILE A 46 9.59 13.10 18.35
N ALA A 47 10.32 13.00 17.25
CA ALA A 47 11.77 13.11 17.29
C ALA A 47 12.24 14.52 17.67
N TYR A 48 11.49 15.55 17.24
CA TYR A 48 11.71 16.92 17.69
C TYR A 48 11.46 17.09 19.19
N GLU A 49 10.43 16.46 19.76
CA GLU A 49 10.16 16.48 21.21
C GLU A 49 11.22 15.74 22.02
N GLU A 50 11.70 14.58 21.56
CA GLU A 50 12.69 13.79 22.31
C GLU A 50 14.11 14.35 22.21
N ARG A 51 14.51 14.91 21.07
CA ARG A 51 15.93 15.24 20.79
C ARG A 51 16.19 16.73 20.56
N GLY A 52 15.20 17.52 20.17
CA GLY A 52 15.36 18.95 19.89
C GLY A 52 16.13 19.28 18.59
N TYR A 53 16.46 18.30 17.75
CA TYR A 53 17.12 18.50 16.46
C TYR A 53 16.56 17.59 15.36
N LYS A 54 16.70 18.00 14.09
CA LYS A 54 16.20 17.26 12.91
C LYS A 54 16.76 15.85 12.86
N ALA A 55 15.88 14.90 12.60
CA ALA A 55 16.21 13.50 12.44
C ALA A 55 16.79 13.16 11.07
N TYR A 56 17.89 12.39 11.07
CA TYR A 56 18.63 12.00 9.86
C TYR A 56 18.89 10.49 9.76
N GLY A 57 18.00 9.63 10.26
CA GLY A 57 18.26 8.19 10.30
C GLY A 57 17.02 7.29 10.32
N GLY A 58 16.78 6.61 11.46
CA GLY A 58 15.78 5.55 11.60
C GLY A 58 14.33 5.95 11.32
N GLU A 59 14.04 7.24 11.36
CA GLU A 59 12.72 7.81 11.09
C GLU A 59 12.31 7.66 9.63
N TYR A 60 13.26 7.77 8.69
CA TYR A 60 13.01 7.48 7.28
C TYR A 60 12.73 5.99 7.04
N ILE A 61 13.40 5.11 7.79
CA ILE A 61 13.14 3.67 7.76
C ILE A 61 11.73 3.38 8.25
N LEU A 62 11.27 4.08 9.29
CA LEU A 62 9.93 3.92 9.84
C LEU A 62 8.85 4.38 8.85
N ILE A 63 9.08 5.49 8.15
CA ILE A 63 8.21 5.96 7.05
C ILE A 63 8.17 4.94 5.90
N LEU A 64 9.33 4.38 5.52
CA LEU A 64 9.43 3.37 4.47
C LEU A 64 8.68 2.08 4.85
N ILE A 65 8.84 1.61 6.09
CA ILE A 65 8.13 0.44 6.62
C ILE A 65 6.62 0.71 6.64
N ALA A 66 6.18 1.88 7.09
CA ALA A 66 4.77 2.26 7.12
C ALA A 66 4.16 2.29 5.72
N PHE A 67 4.90 2.80 4.73
CA PHE A 67 4.47 2.77 3.33
C PHE A 67 4.29 1.32 2.84
N VAL A 68 5.30 0.47 3.00
CA VAL A 68 5.25 -0.93 2.52
C VAL A 68 4.14 -1.71 3.23
N ALA A 69 4.02 -1.56 4.55
CA ALA A 69 2.99 -2.22 5.35
C ALA A 69 1.58 -1.80 4.90
N THR A 70 1.37 -0.50 4.65
CA THR A 70 0.07 0.02 4.21
C THR A 70 -0.28 -0.47 2.81
N TYR A 71 0.67 -0.42 1.88
CA TYR A 71 0.50 -0.94 0.52
C TYR A 71 0.13 -2.43 0.53
N TYR A 72 0.81 -3.23 1.36
CA TYR A 72 0.50 -4.66 1.50
C TYR A 72 -0.90 -4.90 2.06
N ASN A 73 -1.26 -4.22 3.15
CA ASN A 73 -2.59 -4.34 3.78
C ASN A 73 -3.71 -3.98 2.82
N ILE A 74 -3.55 -2.88 2.06
CA ILE A 74 -4.53 -2.46 1.06
C ILE A 74 -4.61 -3.47 -0.08
N SER A 75 -3.46 -3.99 -0.55
CA SER A 75 -3.46 -5.02 -1.59
C SER A 75 -4.17 -6.29 -1.13
N LEU A 76 -3.97 -6.69 0.13
CA LEU A 76 -4.67 -7.81 0.76
C LEU A 76 -6.17 -7.55 0.91
N PHE A 77 -6.55 -6.35 1.34
CA PHE A 77 -7.93 -5.91 1.46
C PHE A 77 -8.66 -6.02 0.11
N PHE A 78 -8.09 -5.45 -0.96
CA PHE A 78 -8.67 -5.55 -2.30
C PHE A 78 -8.73 -7.00 -2.81
N LYS A 79 -7.73 -7.83 -2.49
CA LYS A 79 -7.74 -9.26 -2.84
C LYS A 79 -8.86 -10.02 -2.12
N TYR A 80 -9.15 -9.65 -0.87
CA TYR A 80 -10.19 -10.29 -0.08
C TYR A 80 -11.60 -9.81 -0.47
N PHE A 81 -11.79 -8.50 -0.68
CA PHE A 81 -13.08 -7.90 -1.01
C PHE A 81 -13.50 -8.11 -2.47
N ARG A 82 -12.58 -8.32 -3.42
CA ARG A 82 -12.89 -8.62 -4.83
C ARG A 82 -13.08 -10.12 -5.08
N ARG A 83 -13.74 -10.82 -4.15
CA ARG A 83 -14.18 -12.20 -4.34
C ARG A 83 -15.51 -12.23 -5.06
#